data_AF-A0A6C0AV61-F1
#
_entry.id   AF-A0A6C0AV61-F1
#
_cell.length_a   1.000
_cell.length_b   1.000
_cell.length_c   1.000
_cell.angle_alpha   90.00
_cell.angle_beta   90.00
_cell.angle_gamma   90.00
#
_symmetry.space_group_name_H-M   'P 1'
#
loop_
_entity.id
_entity.type
_entity.pdbx_description
1 polymer ?
#
loop_
_entity_poly.entity_id
_entity_poly.type
_entity_poly.pdbx_seq_one_letter_code
_entity_poly.pdbx_strand_id
1 'polypeptide(L)'
;MSNRVHSIEYNDLENNLCQLQWNSLYVSIGGKWNQDRVNSSKIPTSNACLQMVPRFISTILEDCSNKTMVIVFDDFSQKTNKNHNIDIIQTIIQNKPHLHVYLVNKLLSSQVFNEFWEFTQPLLYKRGVPQSRFSIVNYVKYMNVPNLQEKQNTNISSFIYNEVKDDPKYCDCLYEWLGYSPYLYNYICNYKIIHTKHLYYGLDGLNRILDNYHKCGYISEYIQINNLNVIGVLNHLKPLDTDLPTPASLHVEIDSSMNRDIVV
;
A
#
# COMPACT_ATOMS: atom_id res chain seq x y z
N MET A 1 -22.35 14.11 12.12
CA MET A 1 -21.39 13.67 11.08
C MET A 1 -21.62 12.18 10.85
N SER A 2 -21.79 11.74 9.60
CA SER A 2 -21.92 10.31 9.30
C SER A 2 -20.61 9.60 9.70
N ASN A 3 -20.71 8.50 10.44
CA ASN A 3 -19.55 7.67 10.78
C ASN A 3 -19.05 6.99 9.49
N ARG A 4 -17.87 7.37 9.00
CA ARG A 4 -17.27 6.87 7.73
C ARG A 4 -16.14 5.84 7.96
N VAL A 5 -15.87 5.51 9.22
CA VAL A 5 -14.95 4.44 9.61
C VAL A 5 -15.79 3.35 10.25
N HIS A 6 -15.80 2.19 9.60
CA HIS A 6 -16.61 1.05 9.98
C HIS A 6 -15.67 -0.07 10.41
N SER A 7 -15.93 -0.67 11.56
CA SER A 7 -15.35 -1.97 11.92
C SER A 7 -16.44 -3.01 11.74
N ILE A 8 -16.16 -4.02 10.92
CA ILE A 8 -17.13 -5.05 10.55
C ILE A 8 -16.51 -6.44 10.61
N GLU A 9 -17.37 -7.45 10.75
CA GLU A 9 -16.99 -8.84 10.48
C GLU A 9 -17.02 -9.10 8.97
N TYR A 10 -16.26 -10.11 8.52
CA TYR A 10 -16.14 -10.41 7.09
C TYR A 10 -17.49 -10.68 6.41
N ASN A 11 -18.40 -11.38 7.09
CA ASN A 11 -19.71 -11.75 6.55
C ASN A 11 -20.60 -10.54 6.22
N ASP A 12 -20.28 -9.36 6.75
CA ASP A 12 -21.03 -8.13 6.48
C ASP A 12 -20.47 -7.34 5.28
N LEU A 13 -19.29 -7.71 4.77
CA LEU A 13 -18.54 -6.91 3.80
C LEU A 13 -19.31 -6.70 2.49
N GLU A 14 -19.87 -7.77 1.92
CA GLU A 14 -20.62 -7.71 0.65
C GLU A 14 -21.80 -6.73 0.75
N ASN A 15 -22.61 -6.86 1.80
CA ASN A 15 -23.76 -5.98 2.03
C ASN A 15 -23.34 -4.51 2.11
N ASN A 16 -22.23 -4.22 2.81
CA ASN A 16 -21.69 -2.88 2.94
C ASN A 16 -21.17 -2.32 1.61
N LEU A 17 -20.49 -3.14 0.80
CA LEU A 17 -20.00 -2.76 -0.52
C LEU A 17 -21.12 -2.48 -1.51
N CYS A 18 -22.26 -3.15 -1.37
CA CYS A 18 -23.44 -2.95 -2.22
C CYS A 18 -24.23 -1.67 -1.87
N GLN A 19 -24.31 -1.31 -0.58
CA GLN A 19 -25.12 -0.17 -0.12
C GLN A 19 -24.57 1.19 -0.52
N LEU A 20 -23.25 1.37 -0.55
CA LEU A 20 -22.62 2.63 -0.93
C LEU A 20 -22.30 2.64 -2.43
N GLN A 21 -22.62 3.74 -3.11
CA GLN A 21 -22.13 3.98 -4.46
C GLN A 21 -20.69 4.50 -4.40
N TRP A 22 -19.80 3.83 -5.11
CA TRP A 22 -18.38 4.17 -5.21
C TRP A 22 -17.85 3.89 -6.61
N ASN A 23 -16.74 4.52 -6.95
CA ASN A 23 -16.07 4.36 -8.23
C ASN A 23 -14.55 4.25 -8.10
N SER A 24 -14.07 4.07 -6.87
CA SER A 24 -12.69 3.74 -6.53
C SER A 24 -12.69 2.74 -5.37
N LEU A 25 -11.83 1.74 -5.46
CA LEU A 25 -11.68 0.70 -4.44
C LEU A 25 -10.20 0.44 -4.17
N TYR A 26 -9.83 0.56 -2.90
CA TYR A 26 -8.51 0.26 -2.41
C TYR A 26 -8.59 -0.82 -1.33
N VAL A 27 -7.79 -1.87 -1.46
CA VAL A 27 -7.74 -2.99 -0.52
C VAL A 27 -6.34 -3.08 0.09
N SER A 28 -6.24 -2.82 1.39
CA SER A 28 -5.04 -3.05 2.20
C SER A 28 -5.11 -4.43 2.84
N ILE A 29 -4.08 -5.24 2.62
CA ILE A 29 -3.95 -6.55 3.25
C ILE A 29 -2.83 -6.46 4.27
N GLY A 30 -3.20 -6.58 5.54
CA GLY A 30 -2.33 -6.25 6.66
C GLY A 30 -2.16 -4.75 6.82
N GLY A 31 -1.06 -4.38 7.47
CA GLY A 31 -0.60 -3.00 7.61
C GLY A 31 -1.29 -2.20 8.69
N LYS A 32 -2.06 -2.85 9.58
CA LYS A 32 -2.57 -2.17 10.77
C LYS A 32 -1.44 -1.62 11.63
N TRP A 33 -1.72 -0.54 12.34
CA TRP A 33 -0.81 -0.02 13.33
C TRP A 33 -0.73 -0.99 14.52
N ASN A 34 0.49 -1.42 14.85
CA ASN A 34 0.80 -2.26 16.02
C ASN A 34 1.74 -1.56 17.01
N GLN A 35 2.59 -0.66 16.52
CA GLN A 35 3.62 0.04 17.29
C GLN A 35 4.03 1.33 16.56
N ASP A 36 4.44 2.35 17.32
CA ASP A 36 4.95 3.62 16.77
C ASP A 36 6.33 3.46 16.15
N ARG A 37 7.21 2.73 16.83
CA ARG A 37 8.62 2.58 16.43
C ARG A 37 8.88 1.21 15.87
N VAL A 38 9.52 1.13 14.72
CA VAL A 38 10.04 -0.13 14.20
C VAL A 38 11.40 -0.38 14.86
N ASN A 39 11.73 -1.64 15.15
CA ASN A 39 13.02 -2.00 15.74
C ASN A 39 14.15 -1.95 14.70
N SER A 40 14.32 -0.81 14.04
CA SER A 40 15.29 -0.54 12.98
C SER A 40 15.93 0.81 13.20
N SER A 41 17.27 0.87 13.18
CA SER A 41 18.01 2.14 13.28
C SER A 41 17.79 3.05 12.06
N LYS A 42 17.46 2.47 10.90
CA LYS A 42 17.23 3.19 9.64
C LYS A 42 15.76 3.53 9.39
N ILE A 43 14.84 2.86 10.07
CA ILE A 43 13.39 3.06 9.94
C ILE A 43 12.84 3.19 11.36
N PRO A 44 12.91 4.39 11.97
CA PRO A 44 12.54 4.53 13.37
C PRO A 44 11.03 4.60 13.57
N THR A 45 10.26 4.92 12.53
CA THR A 45 8.81 5.16 12.60
C THR A 45 8.03 4.18 11.74
N SER A 46 6.89 3.75 12.25
CA SER A 46 5.92 2.93 11.52
C SER A 46 5.19 3.77 10.48
N ASN A 47 5.03 3.24 9.27
CA ASN A 47 4.19 3.84 8.23
C ASN A 47 2.81 3.17 8.10
N ALA A 48 2.38 2.39 9.10
CA ALA A 48 1.10 1.67 9.09
C ALA A 48 -0.11 2.54 8.73
N CYS A 49 -0.12 3.81 9.16
CA CYS A 49 -1.17 4.76 8.78
C CYS A 49 -1.27 4.97 7.26
N LEU A 50 -0.13 5.04 6.57
CA LEU A 50 -0.03 5.16 5.12
C LEU A 50 -0.36 3.84 4.41
N GLN A 51 -0.19 2.70 5.07
CA GLN A 51 -0.58 1.40 4.53
C GLN A 51 -2.11 1.24 4.54
N MET A 52 -2.76 1.59 5.65
CA MET A 52 -4.22 1.56 5.77
C MET A 52 -4.91 2.58 4.87
N VAL A 53 -4.42 3.82 4.82
CA VAL A 53 -5.00 4.92 4.03
C VAL A 53 -3.88 5.73 3.37
N PRO A 54 -3.38 5.31 2.19
CA PRO A 54 -2.34 6.05 1.47
C PRO A 54 -2.76 7.48 1.10
N ARG A 55 -1.78 8.36 0.87
CA ARG A 55 -2.06 9.72 0.41
C ARG A 55 -2.58 9.78 -1.02
N PHE A 56 -2.07 8.95 -1.92
CA PHE A 56 -2.50 8.94 -3.33
C PHE A 56 -4.00 8.59 -3.54
N ILE A 57 -4.70 8.00 -2.58
CA ILE A 57 -6.16 7.78 -2.68
C ILE A 57 -6.98 8.99 -2.22
N SER A 58 -6.32 9.99 -1.60
CA SER A 58 -6.93 11.21 -1.06
C SER A 58 -7.09 12.33 -2.09
N THR A 59 -6.48 12.20 -3.27
CA THR A 59 -6.38 13.24 -4.31
C THR A 59 -7.41 13.12 -5.42
N ILE A 60 -8.36 12.19 -5.30
CA ILE A 60 -9.49 12.07 -6.24
C ILE A 60 -10.46 13.24 -5.95
N LEU A 61 -10.07 14.43 -6.40
CA LEU A 61 -10.68 15.73 -6.12
C LEU A 61 -11.61 16.22 -7.24
N GLU A 62 -11.64 15.51 -8.37
CA GLU A 62 -12.29 16.06 -9.58
C GLU A 62 -13.82 16.09 -9.51
N ASP A 63 -14.45 15.43 -8.52
CA ASP A 63 -15.90 15.52 -8.39
C ASP A 63 -16.37 15.06 -7.00
N CYS A 64 -17.28 15.81 -6.37
CA CYS A 64 -17.91 15.44 -5.09
C CYS A 64 -18.74 14.14 -5.18
N SER A 65 -18.97 13.66 -6.41
CA SER A 65 -19.62 12.39 -6.72
C SER A 65 -18.68 11.18 -6.59
N ASN A 66 -17.37 11.39 -6.64
CA ASN A 66 -16.39 10.31 -6.52
C ASN A 66 -16.28 9.87 -5.06
N LYS A 67 -16.51 8.58 -4.81
CA LYS A 67 -16.28 7.96 -3.50
C LYS A 67 -15.28 6.83 -3.63
N THR A 68 -14.34 6.81 -2.70
CA THR A 68 -13.34 5.74 -2.57
C THR A 68 -13.71 4.89 -1.38
N MET A 69 -13.89 3.59 -1.62
CA MET A 69 -13.94 2.61 -0.56
C MET A 69 -12.53 2.09 -0.27
N VAL A 70 -12.17 2.10 1.00
CA VAL A 70 -10.93 1.55 1.54
C VAL A 70 -11.32 0.35 2.38
N ILE A 71 -10.80 -0.82 2.05
CA ILE A 71 -10.98 -2.05 2.83
C ILE A 71 -9.62 -2.41 3.43
N VAL A 72 -9.57 -2.63 4.74
CA VAL A 72 -8.36 -3.08 5.44
C VAL A 72 -8.65 -4.45 6.04
N PHE A 73 -8.00 -5.49 5.52
CA PHE A 73 -8.02 -6.85 6.06
C PHE A 73 -6.89 -7.02 7.05
N ASP A 74 -7.21 -7.20 8.34
CA ASP A 74 -6.23 -7.54 9.37
C ASP A 74 -6.94 -8.18 10.58
N ASP A 75 -6.17 -8.62 11.57
CA ASP A 75 -6.70 -9.07 12.85
C ASP A 75 -7.05 -7.86 13.74
N PHE A 76 -8.34 -7.57 13.88
CA PHE A 76 -8.87 -6.53 14.75
C PHE A 76 -9.58 -7.11 15.98
N SER A 77 -9.27 -8.36 16.36
CA SER A 77 -9.87 -9.03 17.53
C SER A 77 -9.59 -8.27 18.84
N GLN A 78 -8.42 -7.64 18.94
CA GLN A 78 -8.02 -6.86 20.12
C GLN A 78 -8.66 -5.47 20.12
N LYS A 79 -9.63 -5.26 21.02
CA LYS A 79 -10.46 -4.04 21.08
C LYS A 79 -9.66 -2.74 21.22
N THR A 80 -8.62 -2.73 22.05
CA THR A 80 -7.78 -1.53 22.28
C THR A 80 -7.01 -1.15 21.02
N ASN A 81 -6.33 -2.11 20.39
CA ASN A 81 -5.60 -1.91 19.14
C ASN A 81 -6.54 -1.50 18.00
N LYS A 82 -7.72 -2.11 17.93
CA LYS A 82 -8.77 -1.75 16.98
C LYS A 82 -9.22 -0.31 17.12
N ASN A 83 -9.59 0.12 18.33
CA ASN A 83 -10.05 1.49 18.59
C ASN A 83 -8.95 2.50 18.24
N HIS A 84 -7.70 2.20 18.57
CA HIS A 84 -6.58 3.06 18.20
C HIS A 84 -6.42 3.22 16.69
N ASN A 85 -6.53 2.13 15.91
CA ASN A 85 -6.51 2.21 14.45
C ASN A 85 -7.70 3.02 13.91
N ILE A 86 -8.89 2.91 14.52
CA ILE A 86 -10.05 3.74 14.17
C ILE A 86 -9.73 5.22 14.39
N ASP A 87 -9.17 5.60 15.54
CA ASP A 87 -8.84 6.99 15.88
C ASP A 87 -7.81 7.59 14.91
N ILE A 88 -6.78 6.81 14.55
CA ILE A 88 -5.79 7.18 13.52
C ILE A 88 -6.51 7.47 12.19
N ILE A 89 -7.35 6.55 11.73
CA ILE A 89 -8.04 6.68 10.44
C ILE A 89 -9.02 7.86 10.46
N GLN A 90 -9.78 8.05 11.53
CA GLN A 90 -10.69 9.17 11.70
C GLN A 90 -9.96 10.50 11.55
N THR A 91 -8.77 10.61 12.14
CA THR A 91 -7.90 11.78 12.00
C THR A 91 -7.47 11.99 10.54
N ILE A 92 -7.04 10.92 9.85
CA ILE A 92 -6.58 10.98 8.45
C ILE A 92 -7.70 11.41 7.49
N ILE A 93 -8.94 10.94 7.72
CA ILE A 93 -10.06 11.16 6.81
C ILE A 93 -10.96 12.33 7.19
N GLN A 94 -10.68 13.04 8.29
CA GLN A 94 -11.53 14.12 8.82
C GLN A 94 -11.92 15.13 7.75
N ASN A 95 -10.96 15.55 6.92
CA ASN A 95 -11.13 16.53 5.84
C ASN A 95 -11.28 15.90 4.45
N LYS A 96 -11.58 14.59 4.38
CA LYS A 96 -11.66 13.82 3.12
C LYS A 96 -13.02 13.14 3.00
N PRO A 97 -14.11 13.88 2.74
CA PRO A 97 -15.48 13.36 2.82
C PRO A 97 -15.79 12.23 1.82
N HIS A 98 -15.00 12.11 0.75
CA HIS A 98 -15.11 11.07 -0.28
C HIS A 98 -14.62 9.68 0.18
N LEU A 99 -13.87 9.61 1.28
CA LEU A 99 -13.32 8.35 1.80
C LEU A 99 -14.29 7.67 2.75
N HIS A 100 -14.50 6.37 2.52
CA HIS A 100 -15.18 5.45 3.42
C HIS A 100 -14.23 4.28 3.71
N VAL A 101 -14.00 4.00 5.00
CA VAL A 101 -13.00 3.01 5.43
C VAL A 101 -13.67 1.87 6.20
N TYR A 102 -13.35 0.65 5.81
CA TYR A 102 -13.85 -0.58 6.40
C TYR A 102 -12.68 -1.40 6.95
N LEU A 103 -12.61 -1.50 8.27
CA LEU A 103 -11.73 -2.41 8.99
C LEU A 103 -12.42 -3.77 9.10
N VAL A 104 -11.98 -4.73 8.30
CA VAL A 104 -12.53 -6.07 8.25
C VAL A 104 -11.70 -6.95 9.18
N ASN A 105 -12.33 -7.45 10.24
CA ASN A 105 -11.68 -8.32 11.23
C ASN A 105 -11.49 -9.73 10.68
N LYS A 106 -10.55 -9.90 9.74
CA LYS A 106 -10.28 -11.17 9.07
C LYS A 106 -8.88 -11.15 8.47
N LEU A 107 -8.07 -12.14 8.82
CA LEU A 107 -6.83 -12.42 8.11
C LEU A 107 -7.12 -12.95 6.71
N LEU A 108 -6.39 -12.45 5.72
CA LEU A 108 -6.56 -12.89 4.34
C LEU A 108 -5.93 -14.28 4.14
N SER A 109 -6.73 -15.21 3.63
CA SER A 109 -6.30 -16.50 3.12
C SER A 109 -6.75 -16.64 1.67
N SER A 110 -6.28 -17.68 0.96
CA SER A 110 -6.73 -17.96 -0.40
C SER A 110 -8.25 -18.16 -0.46
N GLN A 111 -8.84 -18.87 0.50
CA GLN A 111 -10.30 -19.07 0.55
C GLN A 111 -11.04 -17.73 0.71
N VAL A 112 -10.61 -16.90 1.67
CA VAL A 112 -11.23 -15.59 1.93
C VAL A 112 -11.11 -14.69 0.70
N PHE A 113 -9.97 -14.72 0.01
CA PHE A 113 -9.78 -13.92 -1.19
C PHE A 113 -10.67 -14.40 -2.35
N ASN A 114 -10.81 -15.71 -2.55
CA ASN A 114 -11.66 -16.25 -3.61
C ASN A 114 -13.12 -15.84 -3.37
N GLU A 115 -13.63 -16.02 -2.16
CA GLU A 115 -14.97 -15.55 -1.76
C GLU A 115 -15.12 -14.03 -1.95
N PHE A 116 -14.09 -13.24 -1.56
CA PHE A 116 -14.08 -11.79 -1.76
C PHE A 116 -14.13 -11.40 -3.23
N TRP A 117 -13.36 -12.08 -4.08
CA TRP A 117 -13.24 -11.80 -5.50
C TRP A 117 -14.53 -12.16 -6.25
N GLU A 118 -15.18 -13.27 -5.88
CA GLU A 118 -16.45 -13.74 -6.47
C GLU A 118 -17.55 -12.66 -6.47
N PHE A 119 -17.68 -11.87 -5.41
CA PHE A 119 -18.65 -10.76 -5.38
C PHE A 119 -18.04 -9.41 -5.80
N THR A 120 -16.74 -9.18 -5.57
CA THR A 120 -16.13 -7.87 -5.85
C THR A 120 -15.91 -7.65 -7.34
N GLN A 121 -15.46 -8.67 -8.08
CA GLN A 121 -15.20 -8.56 -9.51
C GLN A 121 -16.47 -8.18 -10.30
N PRO A 122 -17.61 -8.89 -10.18
CA PRO A 122 -18.84 -8.48 -10.86
C PRO A 122 -19.28 -7.06 -10.50
N LEU A 123 -19.09 -6.67 -9.24
CA LEU A 123 -19.45 -5.34 -8.75
C LEU A 123 -18.58 -4.23 -9.35
N LEU A 124 -17.27 -4.48 -9.49
CA LEU A 124 -16.32 -3.59 -10.18
C LEU A 124 -16.72 -3.39 -11.65
N TYR A 125 -17.09 -4.46 -12.36
CA TYR A 125 -17.56 -4.39 -13.74
C TYR A 125 -18.89 -3.65 -13.86
N LYS A 126 -19.88 -4.01 -13.02
CA LYS A 126 -21.21 -3.39 -12.98
C LYS A 126 -21.12 -1.87 -12.74
N ARG A 127 -20.17 -1.43 -11.91
CA ARG A 127 -19.95 -0.01 -11.59
C ARG A 127 -19.01 0.70 -12.56
N GLY A 128 -18.41 -0.01 -13.52
CA GLY A 128 -17.51 0.59 -14.50
C GLY A 128 -16.22 1.14 -13.91
N VAL A 129 -15.76 0.64 -12.75
CA VAL A 129 -14.58 1.16 -12.04
C VAL A 129 -13.34 1.03 -12.93
N PRO A 130 -12.62 2.10 -13.30
CA PRO A 130 -11.45 1.97 -14.14
C PRO A 130 -10.31 1.28 -13.37
N GLN A 131 -9.42 0.59 -14.09
CA GLN A 131 -8.26 -0.10 -13.51
C GLN A 131 -7.39 0.83 -12.65
N SER A 132 -7.23 2.09 -13.08
CA SER A 132 -6.47 3.11 -12.34
C SER A 132 -7.07 3.49 -10.98
N ARG A 133 -8.33 3.15 -10.72
CA ARG A 133 -9.05 3.39 -9.46
C ARG A 133 -9.33 2.09 -8.69
N PHE A 134 -8.66 0.99 -9.05
CA PHE A 134 -8.71 -0.25 -8.30
C PHE A 134 -7.30 -0.71 -7.92
N SER A 135 -7.05 -0.98 -6.65
CA SER A 135 -5.76 -1.52 -6.20
C SER A 135 -5.94 -2.46 -5.02
N ILE A 136 -5.27 -3.60 -5.09
CA ILE A 136 -5.08 -4.53 -3.97
C ILE A 136 -3.61 -4.44 -3.59
N VAL A 137 -3.31 -4.22 -2.31
CA VAL A 137 -1.94 -4.04 -1.84
C VAL A 137 -1.66 -4.98 -0.67
N ASN A 138 -0.64 -5.82 -0.84
CA ASN A 138 -0.15 -6.68 0.22
C ASN A 138 0.96 -5.98 1.03
N TYR A 139 0.68 -5.72 2.31
CA TYR A 139 1.62 -5.15 3.28
C TYR A 139 2.22 -6.19 4.23
N VAL A 140 1.82 -7.45 4.13
CA VAL A 140 2.33 -8.51 5.01
C VAL A 140 3.77 -8.84 4.62
N LYS A 141 4.73 -8.23 5.32
CA LYS A 141 6.16 -8.54 5.26
C LYS A 141 6.74 -8.65 6.65
N TYR A 142 7.76 -9.50 6.78
CA TYR A 142 8.40 -9.79 8.06
C TYR A 142 9.80 -9.19 8.07
N MET A 143 10.09 -8.41 9.10
CA MET A 143 11.42 -7.82 9.29
C MET A 143 12.46 -8.89 9.61
N ASN A 144 12.04 -9.91 10.37
CA ASN A 144 12.84 -11.06 10.76
C ASN A 144 12.38 -12.31 10.01
N VAL A 145 13.07 -13.43 10.26
CA VAL A 145 12.64 -14.74 9.74
C VAL A 145 11.22 -15.05 10.23
N PRO A 146 10.26 -15.30 9.33
CA PRO A 146 8.89 -15.58 9.73
C PRO A 146 8.79 -16.90 10.50
N ASN A 147 7.96 -16.90 11.55
CA ASN A 147 7.55 -18.11 12.25
C ASN A 147 6.66 -19.01 11.36
N LEU A 148 6.27 -20.19 11.85
CA LEU A 148 5.50 -21.16 11.05
C LEU A 148 4.14 -20.62 10.57
N GLN A 149 3.45 -19.83 11.40
CA GLN A 149 2.18 -19.22 11.05
C GLN A 149 2.39 -18.10 10.03
N GLU A 150 3.42 -17.27 10.22
CA GLU A 150 3.80 -16.20 9.31
C GLU A 150 4.23 -16.69 7.92
N LYS A 151 4.88 -17.85 7.85
CA LYS A 151 5.22 -18.52 6.58
C LYS A 151 3.99 -18.89 5.75
N GLN A 152 2.82 -19.09 6.35
CA GLN A 152 1.60 -19.33 5.58
C GLN A 152 1.17 -18.07 4.83
N ASN A 153 1.46 -16.89 5.38
CA ASN A 153 1.10 -15.60 4.81
C ASN A 153 2.07 -15.11 3.73
N THR A 154 3.25 -15.73 3.56
CA THR A 154 4.21 -15.32 2.51
C THR A 154 3.69 -15.58 1.11
N ASN A 155 2.65 -16.41 0.96
CA ASN A 155 2.05 -16.76 -0.32
C ASN A 155 0.85 -15.87 -0.70
N ILE A 156 0.52 -14.84 0.10
CA ILE A 156 -0.64 -13.97 -0.12
C ILE A 156 -0.68 -13.40 -1.53
N SER A 157 0.39 -12.72 -1.95
CA SER A 157 0.43 -12.12 -3.27
C SER A 157 0.31 -13.16 -4.39
N SER A 158 0.90 -14.34 -4.21
CA SER A 158 0.89 -15.39 -5.23
C SER A 158 -0.50 -15.95 -5.47
N PHE A 159 -1.28 -16.21 -4.40
CA PHE A 159 -2.66 -16.68 -4.59
C PHE A 159 -3.56 -15.58 -5.18
N ILE A 160 -3.40 -14.31 -4.75
CA ILE A 160 -4.17 -13.20 -5.32
C ILE A 160 -3.88 -13.05 -6.81
N TYR A 161 -2.59 -13.05 -7.17
CA TYR A 161 -2.17 -12.95 -8.56
C TYR A 161 -2.77 -14.07 -9.41
N ASN A 162 -2.79 -15.30 -8.92
CA ASN A 162 -3.36 -16.43 -9.66
C ASN A 162 -4.85 -16.27 -9.97
N GLU A 163 -5.60 -15.61 -9.09
CA GLU A 163 -7.03 -15.34 -9.28
C GLU A 163 -7.30 -14.14 -10.20
N VAL A 164 -6.45 -13.11 -10.18
CA VAL A 164 -6.69 -11.87 -10.94
C VAL A 164 -5.95 -11.81 -12.29
N LYS A 165 -4.88 -12.58 -12.50
CA LYS A 165 -3.98 -12.45 -13.67
C LYS A 165 -4.66 -12.59 -15.03
N ASP A 166 -5.75 -13.35 -15.10
CA ASP A 166 -6.49 -13.64 -16.33
C ASP A 166 -7.68 -12.68 -16.52
N ASP A 167 -7.92 -11.77 -15.57
CA ASP A 167 -8.94 -10.72 -15.71
C ASP A 167 -8.49 -9.68 -16.76
N PRO A 168 -9.29 -9.43 -17.82
CA PRO A 168 -8.88 -8.55 -18.92
C PRO A 168 -8.73 -7.08 -18.51
N LYS A 169 -9.31 -6.65 -17.38
CA LYS A 169 -9.34 -5.26 -16.92
C LYS A 169 -8.54 -5.04 -15.64
N TYR A 170 -8.48 -6.04 -14.75
CA TYR A 170 -7.91 -5.88 -13.41
C TYR A 170 -6.65 -6.73 -13.18
N CYS A 171 -6.07 -7.36 -14.21
CA CYS A 171 -4.87 -8.20 -14.05
C CYS A 171 -3.64 -7.49 -13.47
N ASP A 172 -3.51 -6.17 -13.61
CA ASP A 172 -2.40 -5.40 -13.01
C ASP A 172 -2.82 -4.61 -11.76
N CYS A 173 -3.88 -5.02 -11.04
CA CYS A 173 -4.37 -4.32 -9.84
C CYS A 173 -3.59 -4.68 -8.55
N LEU A 174 -2.75 -5.71 -8.56
CA LEU A 174 -2.02 -6.19 -7.38
C LEU A 174 -0.67 -5.47 -7.22
N TYR A 175 -0.45 -4.95 -6.01
CA TYR A 175 0.78 -4.30 -5.57
C TYR A 175 1.34 -4.98 -4.32
N GLU A 176 2.65 -4.86 -4.15
CA GLU A 176 3.33 -5.23 -2.92
C GLU A 176 4.03 -4.03 -2.32
N TRP A 177 3.98 -3.98 -1.00
CA TRP A 177 4.85 -3.14 -0.21
C TRP A 177 6.31 -3.59 -0.31
N LEU A 178 7.24 -2.65 -0.42
CA LEU A 178 8.67 -2.97 -0.54
C LEU A 178 9.35 -3.26 0.81
N GLY A 179 8.57 -3.28 1.89
CA GLY A 179 8.99 -3.80 3.19
C GLY A 179 10.01 -2.90 3.89
N TYR A 180 10.79 -3.50 4.79
CA TYR A 180 11.75 -2.81 5.66
C TYR A 180 13.05 -2.37 4.95
N SER A 181 12.98 -2.06 3.65
CA SER A 181 14.06 -1.41 2.93
C SER A 181 14.02 0.10 3.21
N PRO A 182 15.05 0.70 3.84
CA PRO A 182 14.99 2.08 4.33
C PRO A 182 14.54 3.12 3.30
N TYR A 183 15.06 3.01 2.07
CA TYR A 183 14.78 3.99 1.01
C TYR A 183 13.50 3.68 0.23
N LEU A 184 12.97 2.47 0.37
CA LEU A 184 11.77 2.00 -0.32
C LEU A 184 10.61 1.76 0.65
N TYR A 185 10.78 2.13 1.92
CA TYR A 185 9.86 1.84 3.01
C TYR A 185 8.47 2.41 2.76
N ASN A 186 8.37 3.59 2.14
CA ASN A 186 7.10 4.23 1.80
C ASN A 186 6.64 3.95 0.37
N TYR A 187 7.12 2.89 -0.27
CA TYR A 187 6.79 2.57 -1.65
C TYR A 187 6.09 1.22 -1.78
N ILE A 188 5.15 1.17 -2.71
CA ILE A 188 4.56 -0.06 -3.23
C ILE A 188 4.90 -0.17 -4.71
N CYS A 189 4.95 -1.39 -5.23
CA CYS A 189 5.21 -1.64 -6.65
C CYS A 189 4.29 -2.75 -7.16
N ASN A 190 3.94 -2.71 -8.44
CA ASN A 190 3.07 -3.72 -9.03
C ASN A 190 3.72 -5.11 -8.96
N TYR A 191 2.96 -6.11 -8.56
CA TYR A 191 3.44 -7.47 -8.31
C TYR A 191 4.10 -8.10 -9.55
N LYS A 192 3.44 -8.00 -10.71
CA LYS A 192 3.93 -8.56 -11.97
C LYS A 192 5.28 -7.95 -12.37
N ILE A 193 5.45 -6.66 -12.12
CA ILE A 193 6.70 -5.92 -12.38
C ILE A 193 7.84 -6.45 -11.51
N ILE A 194 7.68 -6.47 -10.18
CA ILE A 194 8.78 -6.84 -9.28
C ILE A 194 9.18 -8.32 -9.37
N HIS A 195 8.25 -9.19 -9.78
CA HIS A 195 8.50 -10.62 -9.97
C HIS A 195 8.93 -10.98 -11.40
N THR A 196 9.09 -9.98 -12.28
CA THR A 196 9.79 -10.16 -13.56
C THR A 196 11.30 -10.17 -13.30
N LYS A 197 11.99 -11.26 -13.70
CA LYS A 197 13.43 -11.48 -13.41
C LYS A 197 14.33 -10.26 -13.65
N HIS A 198 14.11 -9.53 -14.74
CA HIS A 198 14.92 -8.35 -15.09
C HIS A 198 14.70 -7.16 -14.15
N LEU A 199 13.47 -6.95 -13.69
CA LEU A 199 13.06 -5.80 -12.87
C LEU A 199 13.31 -6.04 -11.38
N TYR A 200 13.37 -7.30 -10.94
CA TYR A 200 13.87 -7.66 -9.62
C TYR A 200 15.28 -7.10 -9.35
N TYR A 201 16.19 -7.24 -10.32
CA TYR A 201 17.53 -6.64 -10.24
C TYR A 201 17.52 -5.11 -10.28
N GLY A 202 16.49 -4.52 -10.91
CA GLY A 202 16.26 -3.08 -10.89
C GLY A 202 16.01 -2.53 -9.49
N LEU A 203 15.26 -3.26 -8.65
CA LEU A 203 15.01 -2.88 -7.24
C LEU A 203 16.27 -2.91 -6.39
N ASP A 204 17.10 -3.97 -6.52
CA ASP A 204 18.39 -4.04 -5.83
C ASP A 204 19.32 -2.92 -6.28
N GLY A 205 19.38 -2.67 -7.60
CA GLY A 205 20.14 -1.56 -8.18
C GLY A 205 19.69 -0.20 -7.64
N LEU A 206 18.39 0.05 -7.58
CA LEU A 206 17.82 1.28 -7.02
C LEU A 206 18.19 1.44 -5.55
N ASN A 207 18.02 0.41 -4.74
CA ASN A 207 18.32 0.47 -3.31
C ASN A 207 19.81 0.78 -3.05
N ARG A 208 20.71 0.20 -3.84
CA ARG A 208 22.16 0.51 -3.77
C ARG A 208 22.47 1.94 -4.20
N ILE A 209 21.82 2.46 -5.23
CA ILE A 209 21.97 3.85 -5.66
C ILE A 209 21.58 4.80 -4.51
N LEU A 210 20.44 4.55 -3.88
CA LEU A 210 19.93 5.39 -2.78
C LEU A 210 20.81 5.29 -1.52
N ASP A 211 21.29 4.09 -1.17
CA ASP A 211 22.21 3.89 -0.03
C ASP A 211 23.57 4.58 -0.25
N ASN A 212 24.10 4.53 -1.47
CA ASN A 212 25.36 5.20 -1.80
C ASN A 212 25.20 6.71 -1.92
N TYR A 213 24.08 7.20 -2.45
CA TYR A 213 23.81 8.63 -2.55
C TYR A 213 23.87 9.30 -1.17
N HIS A 214 23.23 8.69 -0.16
CA HIS A 214 23.27 9.17 1.21
C HIS A 214 24.69 9.15 1.83
N LYS A 215 25.51 8.14 1.51
CA LYS A 215 26.87 8.01 2.07
C LYS A 215 27.89 8.94 1.44
N CYS A 216 27.73 9.25 0.15
CA CYS A 216 28.70 10.04 -0.59
C CYS A 216 28.52 11.55 -0.40
N GLY A 217 27.48 12.01 0.32
CA GLY A 217 27.26 13.43 0.58
C GLY A 217 27.12 14.26 -0.70
N TYR A 218 26.64 13.66 -1.79
CA TYR A 218 26.52 14.37 -3.07
C TYR A 218 25.58 15.57 -2.92
N ILE A 219 26.08 16.74 -3.33
CA ILE A 219 25.37 18.04 -3.34
C ILE A 219 24.53 18.19 -4.64
N SER A 220 24.51 17.17 -5.51
CA SER A 220 23.84 17.29 -6.80
C SER A 220 22.33 17.11 -6.67
N GLU A 221 21.57 18.07 -7.16
CA GLU A 221 20.10 17.99 -7.29
C GLU A 221 19.64 16.85 -8.24
N TYR A 222 20.55 16.22 -9.00
CA TYR A 222 20.20 15.27 -10.05
C TYR A 222 21.09 14.01 -10.03
N ILE A 223 20.44 12.84 -10.17
CA ILE A 223 21.11 11.56 -10.41
C ILE A 223 20.78 11.09 -11.83
N GLN A 224 21.80 10.93 -12.67
CA GLN A 224 21.62 10.29 -13.97
C GLN A 224 21.62 8.77 -13.81
N ILE A 225 20.49 8.13 -14.12
CA ILE A 225 20.34 6.67 -14.10
C ILE A 225 20.26 6.18 -15.54
N ASN A 226 21.25 5.40 -15.97
CA ASN A 226 21.27 4.80 -17.31
C ASN A 226 20.86 3.31 -17.32
N ASN A 227 20.58 2.73 -16.14
CA ASN A 227 20.16 1.34 -16.04
C ASN A 227 18.68 1.20 -16.35
N LEU A 228 18.34 0.59 -17.48
CA LEU A 228 16.96 0.41 -17.94
C LEU A 228 16.08 -0.40 -16.97
N ASN A 229 16.65 -1.33 -16.20
CA ASN A 229 15.89 -2.08 -15.21
C ASN A 229 15.50 -1.18 -14.02
N VAL A 230 16.41 -0.29 -13.60
CA VAL A 230 16.13 0.70 -12.55
C VAL A 230 15.07 1.68 -13.04
N ILE A 231 15.21 2.22 -14.27
CA ILE A 231 14.20 3.09 -14.88
C ILE A 231 12.83 2.40 -14.96
N GLY A 232 12.81 1.13 -15.38
CA GLY A 232 11.59 0.34 -15.44
C GLY A 232 10.91 0.23 -14.08
N VAL A 233 11.65 -0.05 -13.01
CA VAL A 233 11.12 -0.09 -11.64
C VAL A 233 10.57 1.28 -11.22
N LEU A 234 11.32 2.36 -11.46
CA LEU A 234 10.92 3.72 -11.08
C LEU A 234 9.56 4.12 -11.66
N ASN A 235 9.28 3.76 -12.91
CA ASN A 235 8.00 4.02 -13.58
C ASN A 235 6.81 3.28 -12.96
N HIS A 236 7.07 2.30 -12.10
CA HIS A 236 6.05 1.47 -11.45
C HIS A 236 6.05 1.60 -9.92
N LEU A 237 6.90 2.45 -9.36
CA LEU A 237 6.85 2.78 -7.93
C LEU A 237 5.68 3.72 -7.65
N LYS A 238 4.92 3.42 -6.60
CA LYS A 238 3.92 4.32 -6.06
C LYS A 238 4.30 4.71 -4.64
N PRO A 239 4.59 5.99 -4.37
CA PRO A 239 4.80 6.48 -3.01
C PRO A 239 3.47 6.47 -2.24
N LEU A 240 3.53 6.05 -0.97
CA LEU A 240 2.37 6.05 -0.07
C LEU A 240 2.08 7.42 0.54
N ASP A 241 3.09 8.28 0.59
CA ASP A 241 3.11 9.57 1.29
C ASP A 241 2.98 10.80 0.38
N THR A 242 2.82 10.60 -0.94
CA THR A 242 2.59 11.69 -1.87
C THR A 242 1.24 11.59 -2.56
N ASP A 243 0.78 12.77 -2.97
CA ASP A 243 -0.47 13.03 -3.68
C ASP A 243 -0.32 12.87 -5.21
N LEU A 244 0.92 12.76 -5.69
CA LEU A 244 1.22 12.73 -7.12
C LEU A 244 0.93 11.34 -7.71
N PRO A 245 0.23 11.25 -8.86
CA PRO A 245 0.28 10.04 -9.67
C PRO A 245 1.75 9.78 -10.03
N THR A 246 2.15 8.51 -10.01
CA THR A 246 3.52 8.02 -10.28
C THR A 246 4.30 8.98 -11.18
N PRO A 247 5.32 9.69 -10.68
CA PRO A 247 6.02 10.64 -11.53
C PRO A 247 6.99 9.89 -12.44
N ALA A 248 7.10 10.35 -13.69
CA ALA A 248 8.23 10.05 -14.58
C ALA A 248 9.58 10.62 -14.05
N SER A 249 9.59 11.16 -12.83
CA SER A 249 10.71 11.78 -12.14
C SER A 249 10.58 11.53 -10.65
N LEU A 250 11.31 10.55 -10.14
CA LEU A 250 11.43 10.31 -8.70
C LEU A 250 12.06 11.55 -8.04
N HIS A 251 11.26 12.40 -7.40
CA HIS A 251 11.77 13.29 -6.35
C HIS A 251 11.83 12.46 -5.08
N VAL A 252 13.02 11.94 -4.77
CA VAL A 252 13.30 11.40 -3.44
C VAL A 252 13.58 12.60 -2.56
N GLU A 253 12.59 13.07 -1.82
CA GLU A 253 12.84 14.00 -0.72
C GLU A 253 13.61 13.23 0.36
N ILE A 254 14.92 13.50 0.44
CA ILE A 254 15.76 13.00 1.52
C ILE A 254 15.76 14.08 2.61
N ASP A 255 15.16 13.77 3.75
CA ASP A 255 15.07 14.67 4.90
C ASP A 255 16.48 15.04 5.39
N SER A 256 16.84 16.32 5.29
CA SER A 256 18.14 16.86 5.67
C SER A 256 18.34 16.96 7.19
N SER A 257 17.33 16.65 8.01
CA SER A 257 17.34 16.90 9.46
C SER A 257 18.24 15.98 10.31
N MET A 258 18.90 14.99 9.71
CA MET A 258 19.86 14.10 10.40
C MET A 258 21.33 14.49 10.25
N ASN A 259 21.65 15.59 9.55
CA ASN A 259 22.99 16.16 9.56
C ASN A 259 23.19 17.00 10.83
N ARG A 260 23.53 16.35 11.95
CA ARG A 260 24.20 17.03 13.06
C ARG A 260 25.59 16.44 13.28
N ASP A 261 26.54 17.35 13.08
CA ASP A 261 27.88 17.43 13.63
C ASP A 261 28.93 16.42 13.13
N ILE A 262 29.52 16.76 11.98
CA ILE A 262 30.95 16.51 11.74
C ILE A 262 31.65 17.86 11.71
N VAL A 263 32.21 18.23 12.86
CA VAL A 263 33.21 19.29 12.98
C VAL A 263 34.50 18.78 12.35
N VAL A 264 35.06 19.57 11.41
CA VAL A 264 36.36 19.34 10.76
C VAL A 264 37.49 19.58 11.77
#